data_AF-A0A0C1GQU8-F1
#
_entry.id   AF-A0A0C1GQU8-F1
#
_cell.length_a   1.000
_cell.length_b   1.000
_cell.length_c   1.000
_cell.angle_alpha   90.00
_cell.angle_beta   90.00
_cell.angle_gamma   90.00
#
_symmetry.space_group_name_H-M   'P 1'
#
loop_
_entity.id
_entity.type
_entity.pdbx_description
1 polymer ?
#
loop_
_entity_poly.entity_id
_entity_poly.type
_entity_poly.pdbx_seq_one_letter_code
_entity_poly.pdbx_strand_id
1 'polypeptide(L)'
;MSAIDMPRRLPVWQRLLFAIPLFGWMARDLANSSGEDWYYTAAALVSIWGCSIMLFGLPGLYIPALIMVPIMFLILILISRG
;
A
#
# COMPACT_ATOMS: atom_id res chain seq x y z
N MET A 1 2.73 31.56 16.50
CA MET A 1 2.34 30.50 15.53
C MET A 1 0.87 30.19 15.76
N SER A 2 0.03 30.49 14.77
CA SER A 2 -1.43 30.53 14.89
C SER A 2 -2.05 29.18 14.56
N ALA A 3 -3.07 28.74 15.31
CA ALA A 3 -3.76 27.46 15.16
C ALA A 3 -4.56 27.31 13.83
N ILE A 4 -4.34 28.19 12.85
CA ILE A 4 -5.02 28.23 11.54
C ILE A 4 -4.11 27.82 10.37
N ASP A 5 -2.81 27.58 10.60
CA ASP A 5 -1.87 27.09 9.58
C ASP A 5 -1.98 25.57 9.36
N MET A 6 -3.20 25.02 9.39
CA MET A 6 -3.43 23.67 8.88
C MET A 6 -3.62 23.74 7.36
N PRO A 7 -2.85 23.00 6.54
CA PRO A 7 -3.12 22.92 5.11
C PRO A 7 -4.53 22.36 4.90
N ARG A 8 -5.46 23.25 4.54
CA ARG A 8 -6.92 23.03 4.59
C ARG A 8 -7.47 22.10 3.50
N ARG A 9 -6.60 21.47 2.70
CA ARG A 9 -6.95 20.46 1.69
C ARG A 9 -5.82 19.47 1.55
N LEU A 10 -6.03 18.24 2.03
CA LEU A 10 -5.26 17.11 1.51
C LEU A 10 -5.71 16.88 0.05
N PRO A 11 -4.78 16.65 -0.90
CA PRO A 11 -5.12 16.29 -2.28
C PRO A 11 -6.15 15.17 -2.33
N VAL A 12 -7.03 15.22 -3.34
CA VAL A 12 -8.18 14.28 -3.49
C VAL A 12 -7.71 12.81 -3.41
N TRP A 13 -6.50 12.53 -3.92
CA TRP A 13 -5.82 11.23 -3.84
C TRP A 13 -5.53 10.78 -2.40
N GLN A 14 -5.03 11.65 -1.52
CA GLN A 14 -4.81 11.33 -0.11
C GLN A 14 -6.13 11.06 0.60
N ARG A 15 -7.18 11.84 0.30
CA ARG A 15 -8.51 11.61 0.89
C ARG A 15 -9.09 10.26 0.47
N LEU A 16 -8.87 9.84 -0.77
CA LEU A 16 -9.27 8.54 -1.30
C LEU A 16 -8.49 7.40 -0.64
N LEU A 17 -7.17 7.54 -0.49
CA LEU A 17 -6.33 6.55 0.20
C LEU A 17 -6.67 6.43 1.69
N PHE A 18 -6.90 7.54 2.38
CA PHE A 18 -7.30 7.56 3.79
C PHE A 18 -8.76 7.13 4.03
N ALA A 19 -9.61 7.15 3.01
CA ALA A 19 -11.00 6.71 3.12
C ALA A 19 -11.15 5.17 3.04
N ILE A 20 -10.15 4.45 2.52
CA ILE A 20 -10.19 3.00 2.47
C ILE A 20 -9.60 2.47 3.77
N PRO A 21 -10.38 1.90 4.70
CA PRO A 21 -9.92 1.58 6.05
C PRO A 21 -8.71 0.63 6.11
N LEU A 22 -8.53 -0.24 5.10
CA LEU A 22 -7.37 -1.13 5.00
C LEU A 22 -6.11 -0.43 4.47
N PHE A 23 -6.23 0.36 3.39
CA PHE A 23 -5.07 1.06 2.80
C PHE A 23 -4.72 2.36 3.52
N GLY A 24 -5.69 3.00 4.15
CA GLY A 24 -5.53 4.26 4.88
C GLY A 24 -4.75 4.14 6.17
N TRP A 25 -4.78 2.96 6.82
CA TRP A 25 -3.91 2.67 7.96
C TRP A 25 -2.45 2.49 7.52
N MET A 26 -2.20 1.63 6.51
CA MET A 26 -0.85 1.43 5.97
C MET A 26 -0.25 2.71 5.35
N ALA A 27 -1.08 3.52 4.67
CA ALA A 27 -0.66 4.80 4.10
C ALA A 27 -0.35 5.85 5.18
N ARG A 28 -1.04 5.79 6.33
CA ARG A 28 -0.75 6.66 7.47
C ARG A 28 0.56 6.28 8.15
N ASP A 29 0.81 4.99 8.34
CA ASP A 29 2.07 4.50 8.92
C ASP A 29 3.25 4.85 8.01
N LEU A 30 3.13 4.63 6.70
CA LEU A 30 4.19 4.96 5.75
C LEU A 30 4.48 6.47 5.67
N ALA A 31 3.45 7.33 5.78
CA ALA A 31 3.60 8.78 5.72
C ALA A 31 4.19 9.40 7.00
N ASN A 32 4.06 8.72 8.16
CA ASN A 32 4.57 9.19 9.45
C ASN A 32 5.82 8.42 9.92
N SER A 33 6.27 7.41 9.17
CA SER A 33 7.43 6.57 9.52
C SER A 33 8.74 7.35 9.39
N SER A 34 9.26 7.81 10.51
CA SER A 34 10.63 8.30 10.66
C SER A 34 11.61 7.13 10.67
N GLY A 35 12.25 6.80 9.54
CA GLY A 35 13.51 6.04 9.40
C GLY A 35 13.60 4.59 9.94
N GLU A 36 13.20 4.35 11.19
CA GLU A 36 13.39 3.09 11.93
C GLU A 36 12.15 2.18 11.93
N ASP A 37 10.97 2.69 11.57
CA ASP A 37 9.70 1.95 11.68
C ASP A 37 9.32 1.08 10.45
N TRP A 38 10.19 0.98 9.45
CA TRP A 38 9.91 0.19 8.23
C TRP A 38 9.64 -1.29 8.54
N TYR A 39 10.22 -1.80 9.64
CA TYR A 39 10.03 -3.18 10.11
C TYR A 39 8.58 -3.48 10.47
N TYR A 40 7.88 -2.56 11.13
CA TYR A 40 6.47 -2.74 11.50
C TYR A 40 5.57 -2.79 10.26
N THR A 41 5.88 -1.98 9.24
CA THR A 41 5.16 -2.01 7.96
C THR A 41 5.36 -3.35 7.24
N ALA A 42 6.59 -3.84 7.19
CA ALA A 42 6.90 -5.14 6.59
C ALA A 42 6.21 -6.30 7.34
N ALA A 43 6.26 -6.29 8.68
CA ALA A 43 5.62 -7.30 9.52
C ALA A 43 4.08 -7.31 9.35
N ALA A 44 3.45 -6.14 9.25
CA ALA A 44 2.03 -6.03 9.00
C ALA A 44 1.64 -6.58 7.62
N LEU A 45 2.43 -6.28 6.58
CA LEU A 45 2.19 -6.78 5.23
C LEU A 45 2.31 -8.31 5.15
N VAL A 46 3.34 -8.88 5.78
CA VAL A 46 3.51 -10.34 5.88
C VAL A 46 2.37 -10.97 6.68
N SER A 47 1.91 -10.32 7.74
CA SER A 47 0.80 -10.82 8.56
C SER A 47 -0.52 -10.84 7.78
N ILE A 48 -0.84 -9.78 7.04
CA ILE A 48 -2.01 -9.72 6.15
C ILE A 48 -1.95 -10.82 5.09
N TRP A 49 -0.76 -11.03 4.49
CA TRP A 49 -0.57 -12.10 3.53
C TRP A 49 -0.72 -13.49 4.15
N GLY A 50 -0.17 -13.71 5.35
CA GLY A 50 -0.36 -14.94 6.12
C GLY A 50 -1.83 -15.22 6.44
N CYS A 51 -2.59 -14.20 6.83
CA CYS A 51 -4.04 -14.32 7.02
C CYS A 51 -4.76 -14.71 5.72
N SER A 52 -4.34 -14.17 4.58
CA SER A 52 -4.89 -14.56 3.27
C SER A 52 -4.65 -16.04 2.97
N ILE A 53 -3.45 -16.56 3.26
CA ILE A 53 -3.13 -17.98 3.11
C ILE A 53 -3.99 -18.84 4.05
N MET A 54 -4.20 -18.42 5.29
CA MET A 54 -5.04 -19.17 6.24
C MET A 54 -6.52 -19.19 5.86
N LEU A 55 -7.05 -18.08 5.35
CA LEU A 55 -8.46 -17.95 5.00
C LEU A 55 -8.80 -18.59 3.65
N PHE A 56 -7.93 -18.43 2.66
CA PHE A 56 -8.19 -18.82 1.27
C PHE A 56 -7.32 -19.98 0.78
N GLY A 57 -6.35 -20.45 1.59
CA GLY A 57 -5.47 -21.56 1.25
C GLY A 57 -4.46 -21.20 0.15
N LEU A 58 -4.26 -22.15 -0.76
CA LEU A 58 -3.40 -22.01 -1.94
C LEU A 58 -3.68 -20.73 -2.75
N PRO A 59 -4.94 -20.37 -3.08
CA PRO A 59 -5.26 -19.09 -3.71
C PRO A 59 -4.62 -17.87 -3.04
N GLY A 60 -4.67 -17.78 -1.71
CA GLY A 60 -4.09 -16.67 -0.95
C GLY A 60 -2.57 -16.55 -1.11
N LEU A 61 -1.88 -17.68 -1.32
CA LEU A 61 -0.44 -17.74 -1.52
C LEU A 61 -0.01 -17.20 -2.89
N TYR A 62 -0.77 -17.51 -3.95
CA TYR A 62 -0.39 -17.13 -5.32
C TYR A 62 -0.93 -15.75 -5.77
N ILE A 63 -1.78 -15.07 -4.98
CA ILE A 63 -2.30 -13.72 -5.31
C ILE A 63 -1.18 -12.71 -5.65
N PRO A 64 -0.09 -12.57 -4.86
CA PRO A 64 0.99 -11.64 -5.21
C PRO A 64 1.63 -11.94 -6.57
N ALA A 65 1.77 -13.23 -6.91
CA ALA A 65 2.28 -13.65 -8.21
C ALA A 65 1.31 -13.33 -9.35
N LEU A 66 0.00 -13.51 -9.11
CA LEU A 66 -1.04 -13.15 -10.09
C LEU A 66 -1.09 -11.64 -10.35
N ILE A 67 -0.94 -10.82 -9.31
CA ILE A 67 -0.88 -9.36 -9.44
C ILE A 67 0.38 -8.92 -10.21
N MET A 68 1.48 -9.66 -10.10
CA MET A 68 2.68 -9.38 -10.88
C MET A 68 2.49 -9.56 -12.39
N VAL A 69 1.54 -10.37 -12.85
CA VAL A 69 1.29 -10.58 -14.29
C VAL A 69 0.97 -9.26 -15.03
N PRO A 70 -0.09 -8.51 -14.67
CA PRO A 70 -0.36 -7.23 -15.33
C PRO A 70 0.75 -6.20 -15.11
N ILE A 71 1.44 -6.23 -13.97
CA ILE A 71 2.59 -5.33 -13.70
C ILE A 71 3.72 -5.60 -14.71
N MET A 72 4.09 -6.86 -14.92
CA MET A 72 5.12 -7.24 -15.89
C MET A 72 4.69 -6.85 -17.31
N PHE A 73 3.43 -7.03 -17.68
CA PHE A 73 2.91 -6.53 -18.96
C PHE A 73 3.07 -5.01 -19.09
N LEU A 74 2.72 -4.24 -18.06
CA LEU A 74 2.90 -2.78 -18.06
C LEU A 74 4.37 -2.38 -18.17
N ILE A 75 5.26 -3.07 -17.46
CA ILE A 75 6.71 -2.85 -17.55
C ILE A 75 7.21 -3.12 -18.96
N LEU A 76 6.81 -4.26 -19.55
CA LEU A 76 7.19 -4.61 -20.92
C LEU A 76 6.68 -3.58 -21.93
N ILE A 77 5.43 -3.14 -21.79
CA ILE A 77 4.86 -2.07 -22.62
C ILE A 77 5.66 -0.78 -22.45
N LEU A 78 5.97 -0.38 -21.21
CA LEU A 78 6.70 0.84 -20.91
C LEU A 78 8.11 0.83 -21.52
N ILE A 79 8.83 -0.29 -21.39
CA ILE A 79 10.17 -0.46 -21.97
C ILE A 79 10.11 -0.54 -23.50
N SER A 80 9.06 -1.15 -24.06
CA SER A 80 8.88 -1.25 -25.51
C SER A 80 8.51 0.08 -26.18
N ARG A 81 8.22 1.14 -25.40
CA ARG A 81 7.84 2.46 -25.94
C ARG A 81 9.02 3.35 -26.34
N GLY A 82 10.27 2.91 -26.11
CA GLY A 82 11.48 3.63 -26.51
C GLY A 82 11.93 4.66 -25.47
#